data_AF-A0A225M5V5-F1
#
_entry.id   AF-A0A225M5V5-F1
#
_cell.length_a   1.000
_cell.length_b   1.000
_cell.length_c   1.000
_cell.angle_alpha   90.00
_cell.angle_beta   90.00
_cell.angle_gamma   90.00
#
_symmetry.space_group_name_H-M   'P 1'
#
loop_
_entity.id
_entity.type
_entity.pdbx_description
1 polymer ?
#
loop_
_entity_poly.entity_id
_entity_poly.type
_entity_poly.pdbx_seq_one_letter_code
_entity_poly.pdbx_strand_id
1 'polypeptide(L)'
;MDQSSAVWILIVLALVTANLPFLIERPLLVLPWALPGESERPQWLRWAESLAFFVLLVALAYAVLVLIGQSFFAGASAAAVGLFVLKVVVAMAVAAAILAYAGWRNRGREVHKSFFVRLLEVLVFYGLVGALGFAFEANIGNVFHQTWEFYAVTLSLFLVLGYPGFVYRYLLRRRKGRGS
;
A
#
# COMPACT_ATOMS: atom_id res chain seq x y z
N MET A 1 -12.82 3.38 19.58
CA MET A 1 -12.99 3.92 18.22
C MET A 1 -14.30 3.34 17.72
N ASP A 2 -15.25 4.14 17.22
CA ASP A 2 -16.51 3.59 16.72
C ASP A 2 -16.30 2.96 15.33
N GLN A 3 -17.07 1.94 14.98
CA GLN A 3 -16.98 1.25 13.69
C GLN A 3 -17.04 2.24 12.51
N SER A 4 -17.91 3.24 12.63
CA SER A 4 -18.06 4.32 11.66
C SER A 4 -16.75 5.07 11.39
N SER A 5 -15.96 5.34 12.45
CA SER A 5 -14.69 6.06 12.33
C SER A 5 -13.58 5.21 11.69
N ALA A 6 -13.52 3.92 12.01
CA ALA A 6 -12.58 2.99 11.39
C ALA A 6 -12.83 2.86 9.88
N VAL A 7 -14.10 2.77 9.47
CA VAL A 7 -14.49 2.72 8.05
C VAL A 7 -14.07 3.98 7.31
N TRP A 8 -14.32 5.18 7.86
CA TRP A 8 -13.89 6.43 7.23
C TRP A 8 -12.37 6.55 7.08
N ILE A 9 -11.61 6.12 8.09
CA ILE A 9 -10.14 6.09 8.02
C ILE A 9 -9.69 5.20 6.86
N LEU A 10 -10.25 3.99 6.73
CA LEU A 10 -9.92 3.07 5.65
C LEU A 10 -10.29 3.63 4.27
N ILE A 11 -11.45 4.28 4.14
CA ILE A 11 -11.89 4.90 2.88
C ILE A 11 -10.92 6.01 2.46
N VAL A 12 -10.58 6.92 3.37
CA VAL A 12 -9.63 8.01 3.07
C VAL A 12 -8.26 7.44 2.73
N LEU A 13 -7.80 6.46 3.50
CA LEU A 13 -6.53 5.79 3.24
C LEU A 13 -6.52 5.08 1.89
N ALA A 14 -7.58 4.38 1.54
CA ALA A 14 -7.74 3.70 0.26
C ALA A 14 -7.71 4.71 -0.89
N LEU A 15 -8.42 5.84 -0.77
CA LEU A 15 -8.40 6.90 -1.75
C LEU A 15 -6.98 7.45 -1.96
N VAL A 16 -6.23 7.73 -0.89
CA VAL A 16 -4.86 8.25 -1.00
C VAL A 16 -3.93 7.20 -1.62
N THR A 17 -3.93 5.97 -1.10
CA THR A 17 -3.00 4.91 -1.50
C THR A 17 -3.29 4.37 -2.90
N ALA A 18 -4.55 4.32 -3.34
CA ALA A 18 -4.90 3.92 -4.70
C ALA A 18 -4.37 4.89 -5.76
N ASN A 19 -4.20 6.18 -5.42
CA ASN A 19 -3.70 7.21 -6.34
C ASN A 19 -2.17 7.37 -6.30
N LEU A 20 -1.53 6.94 -5.21
CA LEU A 20 -0.10 7.12 -4.94
C LEU A 20 0.83 6.52 -6.04
N PRO A 21 0.57 5.31 -6.57
CA PRO A 21 1.35 4.73 -7.68
C PRO A 21 1.37 5.58 -8.96
N PHE A 22 0.29 6.32 -9.20
CA PHE A 22 0.15 7.16 -10.38
C PHE A 22 0.81 8.53 -10.17
N LEU A 23 0.70 9.11 -8.98
CA LEU A 23 1.30 10.41 -8.68
C LEU A 23 2.83 10.33 -8.57
N ILE A 24 3.36 9.22 -8.03
CA ILE A 24 4.80 9.04 -7.83
C ILE A 24 5.47 8.40 -9.05
N GLU A 25 6.53 9.06 -9.54
CA GLU A 25 7.32 8.57 -10.67
C GLU A 25 8.30 7.46 -10.28
N ARG A 26 8.77 7.47 -9.03
CA ARG A 26 9.73 6.49 -8.51
C ARG A 26 9.08 5.15 -8.17
N PRO A 27 9.69 4.00 -8.51
CA PRO A 27 9.17 2.68 -8.15
C PRO A 27 8.97 2.58 -6.64
N LEU A 28 7.79 2.08 -6.25
CA LEU A 28 7.43 1.81 -4.86
C LEU A 28 7.62 0.33 -4.51
N LEU A 29 7.89 -0.51 -5.51
CA LEU A 29 8.19 -1.93 -5.34
C LEU A 29 9.58 -2.26 -5.84
N VAL A 30 10.21 -3.21 -5.15
CA VAL A 30 11.42 -3.88 -5.62
C VAL A 30 11.04 -5.14 -6.39
N LEU A 31 11.10 -5.06 -7.72
CA LEU A 31 10.76 -6.18 -8.61
C LEU A 31 12.01 -7.02 -8.97
N PRO A 32 11.84 -8.31 -9.26
CA PRO A 32 12.96 -9.19 -9.56
C PRO A 32 13.52 -9.00 -10.99
N TRP A 33 12.76 -8.36 -11.88
CA TRP A 33 13.21 -7.98 -13.23
C TRP A 33 13.68 -6.53 -13.30
N ALA A 34 14.54 -6.24 -14.28
CA ALA A 34 15.07 -4.90 -14.51
C ALA A 34 13.96 -3.94 -14.98
N LEU A 35 13.86 -2.77 -14.35
CA LEU A 35 13.08 -1.67 -14.92
C LEU A 35 13.96 -0.83 -15.86
N PRO A 36 13.39 -0.25 -16.94
CA PRO A 36 14.15 0.64 -17.81
C PRO A 36 14.70 1.85 -17.03
N GLY A 37 16.01 2.09 -17.13
CA GLY A 37 16.73 3.14 -16.38
C GLY A 37 17.25 2.71 -15.00
N GLU A 38 17.03 1.46 -14.59
CA GLU A 38 17.54 0.90 -13.34
C GLU A 38 19.02 0.48 -13.46
N SER A 39 19.72 0.37 -12.32
CA SER A 39 21.11 -0.12 -12.35
C SER A 39 21.22 -1.56 -12.76
N GLU A 40 22.18 -1.83 -13.66
CA GLU A 40 22.65 -3.17 -13.91
C GLU A 40 23.21 -3.73 -12.61
N ARG A 41 22.44 -4.65 -12.03
CA ARG A 41 22.80 -5.44 -10.85
C ARG A 41 22.73 -6.89 -11.29
N PRO A 42 23.57 -7.77 -10.71
CA PRO A 42 23.48 -9.18 -11.02
C PRO A 42 22.09 -9.71 -10.68
N GLN A 43 21.58 -10.61 -11.52
CA GLN A 43 20.20 -11.08 -11.44
C GLN A 43 19.88 -11.71 -10.08
N TRP A 44 20.77 -12.53 -9.53
CA TRP A 44 20.57 -13.16 -8.21
C TRP A 44 20.37 -12.14 -7.09
N LEU A 45 21.08 -11.00 -7.12
CA LEU A 45 20.96 -9.96 -6.11
C LEU A 45 19.60 -9.26 -6.21
N ARG A 46 19.09 -9.02 -7.43
CA ARG A 46 17.74 -8.46 -7.63
C ARG A 46 16.65 -9.37 -7.08
N TRP A 47 16.79 -10.68 -7.31
CA TRP A 47 15.89 -11.68 -6.77
C TRP A 47 15.95 -11.73 -5.24
N ALA A 48 17.16 -11.74 -4.66
CA ALA A 48 17.33 -11.71 -3.21
C ALA A 48 16.75 -10.44 -2.57
N GLU A 49 17.01 -9.27 -3.16
CA GLU A 49 16.43 -7.99 -2.71
C GLU A 49 14.91 -7.98 -2.82
N SER A 50 14.35 -8.46 -3.94
CA SER A 50 12.90 -8.54 -4.14
C SER A 50 12.25 -9.49 -3.16
N LEU A 51 12.84 -10.67 -2.94
CA LEU A 51 12.37 -11.61 -1.94
C LEU A 51 12.39 -10.99 -0.55
N ALA A 52 13.51 -10.39 -0.13
CA ALA A 52 13.62 -9.72 1.16
C ALA A 52 12.58 -8.59 1.31
N PHE A 53 12.36 -7.80 0.26
CA PHE A 53 11.39 -6.72 0.24
C PHE A 53 9.94 -7.22 0.42
N PHE A 54 9.54 -8.25 -0.35
CA PHE A 54 8.21 -8.83 -0.21
C PHE A 54 8.01 -9.56 1.11
N VAL A 55 9.05 -10.24 1.62
CA VAL A 55 9.03 -10.83 2.97
C VAL A 55 8.84 -9.75 4.03
N LEU A 56 9.51 -8.60 3.93
CA LEU A 56 9.31 -7.49 4.84
C LEU A 56 7.89 -6.90 4.76
N LEU A 57 7.32 -6.78 3.55
CA LEU A 57 5.94 -6.33 3.38
C LEU A 57 4.93 -7.30 3.98
N VAL A 58 5.11 -8.60 3.77
CA VAL A 58 4.25 -9.64 4.34
C VAL A 58 4.41 -9.69 5.86
N ALA A 59 5.64 -9.60 6.37
CA ALA A 59 5.91 -9.54 7.79
C ALA A 59 5.27 -8.30 8.43
N LEU A 60 5.30 -7.14 7.75
CA LEU A 60 4.61 -5.95 8.20
C LEU A 60 3.09 -6.14 8.20
N ALA A 61 2.51 -6.69 7.14
CA ALA A 61 1.07 -6.95 7.06
C ALA A 61 0.62 -7.92 8.17
N TYR A 62 1.41 -8.96 8.44
CA TYR A 62 1.18 -9.87 9.55
C TYR A 62 1.31 -9.18 10.91
N ALA A 63 2.34 -8.35 11.10
CA ALA A 63 2.51 -7.56 12.31
C ALA A 63 1.35 -6.59 12.53
N VAL A 64 0.82 -5.96 11.48
CA VAL A 64 -0.39 -5.14 11.52
C VAL A 64 -1.58 -5.95 12.02
N LEU A 65 -1.83 -7.13 11.43
CA LEU A 65 -2.93 -8.01 11.85
C LEU A 65 -2.82 -8.42 13.33
N VAL A 66 -1.62 -8.82 13.77
CA VAL A 66 -1.40 -9.28 15.15
C VAL A 66 -1.43 -8.11 16.15
N LEU A 67 -0.64 -7.07 15.92
CA LEU A 67 -0.44 -5.99 16.89
C LEU A 67 -1.66 -5.06 17.00
N ILE A 68 -2.36 -4.82 15.89
CA ILE A 68 -3.53 -3.94 15.83
C ILE A 68 -4.81 -4.76 16.10
N GLY A 69 -4.93 -5.95 15.51
CA GLY A 69 -6.08 -6.84 15.73
C GLY A 69 -6.25 -7.26 17.19
N GLN A 70 -5.15 -7.55 17.90
CA GLN A 70 -5.21 -7.96 19.31
C GLN A 70 -5.28 -6.79 20.32
N SER A 71 -5.35 -5.54 19.87
CA SER A 71 -5.41 -4.38 20.76
C SER A 71 -6.81 -4.22 21.38
N PHE A 72 -7.16 -5.06 22.36
CA PHE A 72 -8.48 -5.10 22.99
C PHE A 72 -8.91 -3.73 23.54
N PHE A 73 -10.07 -3.21 23.10
CA PHE A 73 -10.59 -1.88 23.48
C PHE A 73 -11.59 -1.88 24.65
N ALA A 74 -12.02 -3.05 25.14
CA ALA A 74 -13.06 -3.10 26.17
C ALA A 74 -12.55 -2.51 27.51
N GLY A 75 -13.03 -1.31 27.85
CA GLY A 75 -12.65 -0.57 29.07
C GLY A 75 -11.49 0.43 28.90
N ALA A 76 -11.12 0.77 27.66
CA ALA A 76 -9.88 1.49 27.34
C ALA A 76 -9.75 2.88 28.00
N SER A 77 -8.74 3.00 28.87
CA SER A 77 -8.19 4.28 29.31
C SER A 77 -7.63 5.07 28.11
N ALA A 78 -7.49 6.40 28.26
CA ALA A 78 -6.91 7.26 27.21
C ALA A 78 -5.54 6.76 26.71
N ALA A 79 -4.77 6.11 27.59
CA ALA A 79 -3.48 5.49 27.25
C ALA A 79 -3.61 4.33 26.25
N ALA A 80 -4.63 3.47 26.38
CA ALA A 80 -4.83 2.35 25.46
C ALA A 80 -5.20 2.82 24.05
N VAL A 81 -6.04 3.85 23.95
CA VAL A 81 -6.36 4.51 22.66
C VAL A 81 -5.11 5.14 22.06
N GLY A 82 -4.31 5.85 22.88
CA GLY A 82 -3.05 6.44 22.45
C GLY A 82 -2.06 5.41 21.89
N LEU A 83 -1.89 4.27 22.57
CA LEU A 83 -1.03 3.18 22.10
C LEU A 83 -1.54 2.55 20.81
N PHE A 84 -2.85 2.39 20.65
CA PHE A 84 -3.42 1.89 19.39
C PHE A 84 -3.12 2.82 18.22
N VAL A 85 -3.39 4.13 18.38
CA VAL A 85 -3.09 5.13 17.35
C VAL A 85 -1.60 5.16 17.04
N LEU A 86 -0.75 5.07 18.07
CA LEU A 86 0.69 5.00 17.91
C LEU A 86 1.11 3.78 17.07
N LYS A 87 0.56 2.58 17.34
CA LYS A 87 0.85 1.37 16.55
C LYS A 87 0.43 1.55 15.08
N VAL A 88 -0.75 2.12 14.82
CA VAL A 88 -1.22 2.41 13.45
C VAL A 88 -0.26 3.37 12.75
N VAL A 89 0.11 4.48 13.39
CA VAL A 89 1.02 5.48 12.83
C VAL A 89 2.42 4.90 12.59
N VAL A 90 2.94 4.10 13.53
CA VAL A 90 4.23 3.41 13.37
C VAL A 90 4.17 2.41 12.23
N ALA A 91 3.12 1.60 12.12
CA ALA A 91 2.96 0.66 11.02
C ALA A 91 2.91 1.38 9.66
N MET A 92 2.19 2.51 9.59
CA MET A 92 2.13 3.36 8.40
C MET A 92 3.50 3.96 8.06
N ALA A 93 4.25 4.42 9.05
CA ALA A 93 5.60 4.95 8.87
C ALA A 93 6.58 3.86 8.38
N VAL A 94 6.49 2.65 8.93
CA VAL A 94 7.29 1.50 8.50
C VAL A 94 6.91 1.06 7.08
N ALA A 95 5.62 1.00 6.74
CA ALA A 95 5.16 0.75 5.38
C ALA A 95 5.73 1.78 4.40
N ALA A 96 5.62 3.06 4.75
CA ALA A 96 6.15 4.15 3.95
C ALA A 96 7.68 4.05 3.79
N ALA A 97 8.42 3.71 4.85
CA ALA A 97 9.86 3.54 4.80
C ALA A 97 10.28 2.36 3.90
N ILE A 98 9.61 1.21 4.02
CA ILE A 98 9.84 0.04 3.15
C ILE A 98 9.56 0.43 1.69
N LEU A 99 8.40 1.03 1.40
CA LEU A 99 8.04 1.42 0.03
C LEU A 99 8.96 2.53 -0.53
N ALA A 100 9.40 3.46 0.32
CA ALA A 100 10.33 4.52 -0.06
C ALA A 100 11.74 3.97 -0.35
N TYR A 101 12.16 2.87 0.29
CA TYR A 101 13.43 2.21 0.00
C TYR A 101 13.54 1.82 -1.48
N ALA A 102 12.45 1.32 -2.08
CA ALA A 102 12.39 0.98 -3.51
C ALA A 102 12.66 2.20 -4.42
N GLY A 103 12.23 3.39 -4.01
CA GLY A 103 12.50 4.63 -4.73
C GLY A 103 13.89 5.22 -4.42
N TRP A 104 14.40 4.99 -3.21
CA TRP A 104 15.69 5.50 -2.76
C TRP A 104 16.87 4.75 -3.39
N ARG A 105 16.77 3.43 -3.58
CA ARG A 105 17.84 2.63 -4.22
C ARG A 105 18.20 3.09 -5.64
N ASN A 106 17.25 3.75 -6.31
CA ASN A 106 17.38 4.27 -7.68
C ASN A 106 17.50 5.80 -7.72
N ARG A 107 17.93 6.43 -6.62
CA ARG A 107 18.08 7.89 -6.54
C ARG A 107 19.07 8.38 -7.60
N GLY A 108 18.66 9.40 -8.35
CA GLY A 108 19.48 10.00 -9.42
C GLY A 108 19.32 9.33 -10.79
N ARG A 109 18.41 8.36 -10.95
CA ARG A 109 18.09 7.76 -12.26
C ARG A 109 16.61 7.88 -12.59
N GLU A 110 16.32 8.12 -13.86
CA GLU A 110 14.96 8.19 -14.38
C GLU A 110 14.44 6.79 -14.71
N VAL A 111 13.91 6.11 -13.68
CA VAL A 111 13.30 4.79 -13.85
C VAL A 111 11.90 4.92 -14.45
N HIS A 112 11.68 4.30 -15.60
CA HIS A 112 10.40 4.37 -16.30
C HIS A 112 9.47 3.22 -15.89
N LYS A 113 8.41 3.55 -15.14
CA LYS A 113 7.37 2.58 -14.79
C LYS A 113 6.47 2.26 -15.98
N SER A 114 6.38 1.00 -16.35
CA SER A 114 5.34 0.50 -17.25
C SER A 114 3.95 0.58 -16.60
N PHE A 115 2.90 0.41 -17.39
CA PHE A 115 1.53 0.30 -16.88
C PHE A 115 1.36 -0.88 -15.92
N PHE A 116 1.89 -2.05 -16.28
CA PHE A 116 1.80 -3.27 -15.46
C PHE A 116 2.48 -3.12 -14.09
N VAL A 117 3.60 -2.40 -14.02
CA VAL A 117 4.29 -2.14 -12.75
C VAL A 117 3.42 -1.29 -11.82
N ARG A 118 2.68 -0.31 -12.36
CA ARG A 118 1.75 0.49 -11.55
C ARG A 118 0.53 -0.30 -11.12
N LEU A 119 0.01 -1.17 -11.99
CA LEU A 119 -1.07 -2.07 -11.61
C LEU A 119 -0.63 -2.97 -10.44
N LEU A 120 0.59 -3.51 -10.50
CA LEU A 120 1.16 -4.30 -9.41
C LEU A 120 1.35 -3.47 -8.12
N GLU A 121 1.83 -2.22 -8.22
CA GLU A 121 1.90 -1.29 -7.09
C GLU A 121 0.51 -1.08 -6.45
N VAL A 122 -0.53 -0.86 -7.26
CA VAL A 122 -1.92 -0.71 -6.80
C VAL A 122 -2.40 -1.98 -6.10
N LEU A 123 -2.11 -3.17 -6.63
CA LEU A 123 -2.47 -4.45 -6.00
C LEU A 123 -1.77 -4.66 -4.66
N VAL A 124 -0.51 -4.25 -4.53
CA VAL A 124 0.20 -4.30 -3.24
C VAL A 124 -0.42 -3.33 -2.24
N PHE A 125 -0.77 -2.11 -2.66
CA PHE A 125 -1.48 -1.16 -1.78
C PHE A 125 -2.86 -1.68 -1.37
N TYR A 126 -3.60 -2.32 -2.27
CA TYR A 126 -4.86 -2.98 -1.94
C TYR A 126 -4.66 -4.04 -0.84
N GLY A 127 -3.63 -4.88 -0.96
CA GLY A 127 -3.30 -5.87 0.07
C GLY A 127 -2.91 -5.24 1.42
N LEU A 128 -2.11 -4.16 1.41
CA LEU A 128 -1.71 -3.45 2.63
C LEU A 128 -2.91 -2.78 3.34
N VAL A 129 -3.77 -2.11 2.57
CA VAL A 129 -5.00 -1.50 3.10
C VAL A 129 -5.97 -2.56 3.59
N GLY A 130 -6.10 -3.68 2.86
CA GLY A 130 -6.89 -4.84 3.26
C GLY A 130 -6.42 -5.43 4.59
N ALA A 131 -5.10 -5.62 4.77
CA ALA A 131 -4.53 -6.09 6.03
C ALA A 131 -4.85 -5.16 7.21
N LEU A 132 -4.81 -3.84 6.99
CA LEU A 132 -5.24 -2.87 8.01
C LEU A 132 -6.74 -2.95 8.28
N GLY A 133 -7.55 -3.14 7.24
CA GLY A 133 -9.01 -3.32 7.35
C GLY A 133 -9.38 -4.55 8.18
N PHE A 134 -8.77 -5.69 7.89
CA PHE A 134 -8.92 -6.91 8.69
C PHE A 134 -8.44 -6.72 10.14
N ALA A 135 -7.35 -5.97 10.34
CA ALA A 135 -6.88 -5.69 11.69
C ALA A 135 -7.88 -4.82 12.48
N PHE A 136 -8.56 -3.87 11.83
CA PHE A 136 -9.64 -3.11 12.46
C PHE A 136 -10.89 -3.95 12.71
N GLU A 137 -11.24 -4.86 11.79
CA GLU A 137 -12.38 -5.75 11.96
C GLU A 137 -12.17 -6.73 13.13
N ALA A 138 -10.98 -7.35 13.21
CA ALA A 138 -10.57 -8.24 14.30
C ALA A 138 -10.58 -7.57 15.68
N ASN A 139 -10.46 -6.24 15.68
CA ASN A 139 -10.40 -5.44 16.88
C ASN A 139 -11.80 -5.06 17.42
N ILE A 140 -12.76 -4.84 16.52
CA ILE A 140 -14.14 -4.45 16.85
C ILE A 140 -14.97 -5.68 17.24
N GLY A 141 -14.66 -6.86 16.70
CA GLY A 141 -15.38 -8.10 16.98
C GLY A 141 -14.75 -9.30 16.30
N ASN A 142 -15.58 -10.28 15.93
CA ASN A 142 -15.10 -11.46 15.23
C ASN A 142 -14.96 -11.18 13.73
N VAL A 143 -13.84 -11.57 13.14
CA VAL A 143 -13.66 -11.48 11.67
C VAL A 143 -14.58 -12.50 11.02
N PHE A 144 -15.49 -12.04 10.16
CA PHE A 144 -16.38 -12.93 9.44
C PHE A 144 -15.66 -13.56 8.25
N HIS A 145 -16.06 -14.79 7.89
CA HIS A 145 -15.56 -15.43 6.67
C HIS A 145 -16.12 -14.69 5.44
N GLN A 146 -15.26 -13.97 4.74
CA GLN A 146 -15.60 -13.25 3.52
C GLN A 146 -15.44 -14.17 2.29
N THR A 147 -16.38 -14.09 1.37
CA THR A 147 -16.36 -14.87 0.12
C THR A 147 -15.52 -14.20 -0.96
N TRP A 148 -15.26 -14.89 -2.07
CA TRP A 148 -14.45 -14.34 -3.17
C TRP A 148 -15.07 -13.08 -3.80
N GLU A 149 -16.41 -12.97 -3.79
CA GLU A 149 -17.16 -11.82 -4.30
C GLU A 149 -16.81 -10.55 -3.54
N PHE A 150 -16.61 -10.64 -2.22
CA PHE A 150 -16.20 -9.50 -1.40
C PHE A 150 -14.86 -8.94 -1.85
N TYR A 151 -13.88 -9.82 -2.10
CA TYR A 151 -12.56 -9.40 -2.59
C TYR A 151 -12.64 -8.80 -3.99
N ALA A 152 -13.47 -9.37 -4.87
CA ALA A 152 -13.69 -8.83 -6.21
C ALA A 152 -14.30 -7.41 -6.14
N VAL A 153 -15.35 -7.20 -5.36
CA VAL A 153 -16.02 -5.91 -5.22
C VAL A 153 -15.09 -4.87 -4.58
N THR A 154 -14.41 -5.22 -3.49
CA THR A 154 -13.49 -4.29 -2.82
C THR A 154 -12.30 -3.92 -3.69
N LEU A 155 -11.76 -4.88 -4.47
CA LEU A 155 -10.72 -4.59 -5.47
C LEU A 155 -11.25 -3.66 -6.56
N SER A 156 -12.44 -3.92 -7.12
CA SER A 156 -13.06 -3.04 -8.11
C SER A 156 -13.26 -1.62 -7.57
N LEU A 157 -13.74 -1.47 -6.34
CA LEU A 157 -13.89 -0.16 -5.69
C LEU A 157 -12.53 0.51 -5.50
N PHE A 158 -11.50 -0.22 -5.06
CA PHE A 158 -10.16 0.31 -4.90
C PHE A 158 -9.57 0.82 -6.22
N LEU A 159 -9.76 0.07 -7.31
CA LEU A 159 -9.35 0.48 -8.65
C LEU A 159 -10.09 1.75 -9.12
N VAL A 160 -11.40 1.84 -8.85
CA VAL A 160 -12.19 3.04 -9.14
C VAL A 160 -11.67 4.25 -8.37
N LEU A 161 -11.32 4.09 -7.09
CA LEU A 161 -10.72 5.16 -6.29
C LEU A 161 -9.36 5.62 -6.86
N GLY A 162 -8.60 4.74 -7.51
CA GLY A 162 -7.34 5.07 -8.19
C GLY A 162 -7.51 5.71 -9.58
N TYR A 163 -8.73 5.76 -10.12
CA TYR A 163 -9.01 6.32 -11.44
C TYR A 163 -8.58 7.78 -11.63
N PRO A 164 -8.76 8.71 -10.66
CA PRO A 164 -8.32 10.10 -10.82
C PRO A 164 -6.82 10.24 -11.10
N GLY A 165 -5.98 9.49 -10.37
CA GLY A 165 -4.54 9.45 -10.57
C GLY A 165 -4.16 8.85 -11.92
N PHE A 166 -4.88 7.80 -12.36
CA PHE A 166 -4.74 7.23 -13.69
C PHE A 166 -5.02 8.29 -14.78
N VAL A 167 -6.18 8.96 -14.72
CA VAL A 167 -6.57 10.01 -15.68
C VAL A 167 -5.54 11.12 -15.73
N TYR A 168 -5.14 11.63 -14.56
CA TYR A 168 -4.15 12.70 -14.46
C TYR A 168 -2.85 12.35 -15.18
N ARG A 169 -2.33 11.14 -14.97
CA ARG A 169 -1.03 10.76 -15.55
C ARG A 169 -1.12 10.36 -17.02
N TYR A 170 -2.15 9.62 -17.41
CA TYR A 170 -2.21 9.04 -18.76
C TYR A 170 -2.92 9.95 -19.76
N LEU A 171 -3.94 10.70 -19.34
CA LEU A 171 -4.73 11.55 -20.24
C LEU A 171 -4.28 13.01 -20.21
N LEU A 172 -4.05 13.59 -19.03
CA LEU A 172 -3.69 15.01 -18.91
C LEU A 172 -2.18 15.24 -19.17
N ARG A 173 -1.30 14.47 -18.52
CA ARG A 173 0.14 14.71 -18.61
C ARG A 173 0.78 14.31 -19.95
N ARG A 174 0.22 13.33 -20.67
CA ARG A 174 0.69 12.95 -22.02
C ARG A 174 0.30 13.96 -23.11
N ARG A 175 -0.79 14.71 -22.93
CA ARG A 175 -1.20 15.75 -23.91
C ARG A 175 -0.22 16.92 -23.96
N LYS A 176 0.35 17.31 -22.82
CA LYS A 176 1.25 18.47 -22.72
C LYS A 176 2.59 18.30 -23.46
N GLY A 177 2.94 17.08 -23.89
CA GLY A 177 4.13 16.80 -24.70
C GLY A 177 3.89 16.69 -26.21
N ARG A 178 2.65 16.84 -26.70
CA ARG A 178 2.28 16.72 -28.13
C ARG A 178 1.57 17.96 -28.69
N GLY A 179 1.58 19.06 -27.96
CA GLY A 179 0.98 20.34 -28.35
C GLY A 179 1.91 21.51 -28.03
N SER A 180 3.10 21.51 -28.65
CA SER A 180 3.93 22.69 -28.86
C SER A 180 4.18 22.81 -30.35
#